data_AF-A0A7S2NPN9-F1
#
_entry.id   AF-A0A7S2NPN9-F1
#
_cell.length_a   1.000
_cell.length_b   1.000
_cell.length_c   1.000
_cell.angle_alpha   90.00
_cell.angle_beta   90.00
_cell.angle_gamma   90.00
#
_symmetry.space_group_name_H-M   'P 1'
#
loop_
_entity.id
_entity.type
_entity.pdbx_description
1 polymer ?
#
loop_
_entity_poly.entity_id
_entity_poly.type
_entity_poly.pdbx_seq_one_letter_code
_entity_poly.pdbx_strand_id
1 'polypeptide(L)'
;YTAMRILGVDAADERAVKGRSFIHSQGGAIGAPSWAKFWLCTLGLYEYVGINPVIPELWILPYWFPLCPGRMWCHCRVVYLPMSYCYGVKLVTPLTPLLKDLRKELYCTRYETIQWHKYRNFVGPRDLYTRHSKLLDLVHWILSGYEHIHIKWLRKWATDTCLDHIRQEDENTKYIDIGPVNKVINMLSVWHSNPGSPAFQKHQDRLYDYLWLAEDGMKMQGYNGSQLWDCAFFVQAAIE
;
A
#
# COMPACT_ATOMS: atom_id res chain seq x y z
N TYR A 1 5.90 -13.98 -3.13
CA TYR A 1 5.51 -14.68 -4.37
C TYR A 1 5.32 -13.71 -5.53
N THR A 2 4.33 -12.80 -5.49
CA THR A 2 4.06 -11.83 -6.57
C THR A 2 5.30 -11.04 -6.99
N ALA A 3 6.09 -10.53 -6.04
CA ALA A 3 7.36 -9.85 -6.34
C ALA A 3 8.36 -10.74 -7.13
N MET A 4 8.51 -12.02 -6.79
CA MET A 4 9.38 -12.95 -7.53
C MET A 4 8.90 -13.12 -8.98
N ARG A 5 7.59 -13.26 -9.18
CA ARG A 5 6.98 -13.38 -10.51
C ARG A 5 7.18 -12.11 -11.34
N ILE A 6 7.06 -10.93 -10.74
CA ILE A 6 7.34 -9.63 -11.38
C ILE A 6 8.82 -9.50 -11.76
N LEU A 7 9.72 -10.00 -10.92
CA LEU A 7 11.17 -10.04 -11.19
C LEU A 7 11.58 -11.11 -12.22
N GLY A 8 10.62 -11.84 -12.81
CA GLY A 8 10.88 -12.79 -13.90
C GLY A 8 11.13 -14.24 -13.48
N VAL A 9 10.97 -14.58 -12.19
CA VAL A 9 11.06 -15.99 -11.74
C VAL A 9 9.88 -16.77 -12.28
N ASP A 10 10.12 -17.91 -12.95
CA ASP A 10 9.08 -18.75 -13.57
C ASP A 10 8.10 -19.38 -12.54
N ALA A 11 6.87 -19.65 -12.94
CA ALA A 11 5.86 -20.26 -12.07
C ALA A 11 6.19 -21.72 -11.70
N ALA A 12 7.00 -22.40 -12.51
CA ALA A 12 7.50 -23.74 -12.28
C ALA A 12 8.82 -23.79 -11.50
N ASP A 13 9.45 -22.64 -11.23
CA ASP A 13 10.61 -22.57 -10.34
C ASP A 13 10.27 -23.18 -8.97
N GLU A 14 11.13 -24.04 -8.44
CA GLU A 14 10.88 -24.76 -7.20
C GLU A 14 10.51 -23.83 -6.03
N ARG A 15 11.13 -22.66 -5.95
CA ARG A 15 10.86 -21.65 -4.90
C ARG A 15 9.48 -21.02 -5.10
N ALA A 16 9.10 -20.75 -6.34
CA ALA A 16 7.78 -20.25 -6.69
C ALA A 16 6.70 -21.30 -6.37
N VAL A 17 6.91 -22.56 -6.75
CA VAL A 17 6.01 -23.67 -6.44
C VAL A 17 5.80 -23.80 -4.92
N LYS A 18 6.89 -23.85 -4.13
CA LYS A 18 6.80 -23.88 -2.66
C LYS A 18 6.02 -22.69 -2.10
N GLY A 19 6.30 -21.48 -2.58
CA GLY A 19 5.59 -20.27 -2.16
C GLY A 19 4.09 -20.31 -2.51
N ARG A 20 3.73 -20.77 -3.70
CA ARG A 20 2.33 -20.91 -4.15
C ARG A 20 1.60 -21.99 -3.35
N SER A 21 2.21 -23.15 -3.15
CA SER A 21 1.66 -24.23 -2.32
C SER A 21 1.40 -23.75 -0.89
N PHE A 22 2.32 -22.99 -0.31
CA PHE A 22 2.11 -22.36 0.99
C PHE A 22 0.91 -21.40 0.97
N ILE A 23 0.84 -20.47 0.01
CA ILE A 23 -0.29 -19.53 -0.11
C ILE A 23 -1.62 -20.29 -0.21
N HIS A 24 -1.69 -21.35 -1.01
CA HIS A 24 -2.91 -22.17 -1.15
C HIS A 24 -3.26 -22.92 0.13
N SER A 25 -2.27 -23.44 0.87
CA SER A 25 -2.48 -24.07 2.18
C SER A 25 -3.08 -23.11 3.22
N GLN A 26 -2.90 -21.81 3.04
CA GLN A 26 -3.46 -20.76 3.91
C GLN A 26 -4.80 -20.19 3.38
N GLY A 27 -5.38 -20.78 2.33
CA GLY A 27 -6.65 -20.33 1.74
C GLY A 27 -6.51 -19.33 0.58
N GLY A 28 -5.31 -19.17 0.03
CA GLY A 28 -5.04 -18.28 -1.10
C GLY A 28 -4.96 -16.80 -0.71
N ALA A 29 -4.85 -15.92 -1.70
CA ALA A 29 -4.74 -14.48 -1.49
C ALA A 29 -6.04 -13.78 -1.06
N ILE A 30 -7.18 -14.49 -1.00
CA ILE A 30 -8.48 -13.94 -0.58
C ILE A 30 -8.40 -13.38 0.85
N GLY A 31 -7.69 -14.09 1.74
CA GLY A 31 -7.53 -13.72 3.14
C GLY A 31 -6.40 -12.73 3.41
N ALA A 32 -5.79 -12.13 2.39
CA ALA A 32 -4.67 -11.21 2.60
C ALA A 32 -5.06 -10.03 3.53
N PRO A 33 -4.14 -9.52 4.38
CA PRO A 33 -4.38 -8.31 5.15
C PRO A 33 -4.69 -7.08 4.28
N SER A 34 -5.29 -6.05 4.87
CA SER A 34 -5.78 -4.86 4.14
C SER A 34 -4.74 -4.19 3.24
N TRP A 35 -3.50 -4.01 3.72
CA TRP A 35 -2.41 -3.44 2.93
C TRP A 35 -1.96 -4.34 1.79
N ALA A 36 -1.96 -5.66 1.98
CA ALA A 36 -1.67 -6.61 0.91
C ALA A 36 -2.78 -6.60 -0.14
N LYS A 37 -4.06 -6.54 0.27
CA LYS A 37 -5.17 -6.37 -0.66
C LYS A 37 -5.08 -5.06 -1.43
N PHE A 38 -4.69 -3.95 -0.79
CA PHE A 38 -4.44 -2.68 -1.48
C PHE A 38 -3.41 -2.85 -2.61
N TRP A 39 -2.26 -3.44 -2.35
CA TRP A 39 -1.25 -3.70 -3.38
C TRP A 39 -1.78 -4.61 -4.50
N LEU A 40 -2.50 -5.68 -4.15
CA LEU A 40 -3.13 -6.54 -5.15
C LEU A 40 -4.17 -5.80 -5.99
N CYS A 41 -4.95 -4.88 -5.41
CA CYS A 41 -5.85 -4.01 -6.17
C CYS A 41 -5.10 -3.15 -7.18
N THR A 42 -4.00 -2.50 -6.78
CA THR A 42 -3.20 -1.66 -7.70
C THR A 42 -2.60 -2.45 -8.88
N LEU A 43 -2.34 -3.74 -8.68
CA LEU A 43 -1.87 -4.67 -9.71
C LEU A 43 -3.01 -5.32 -10.51
N GLY A 44 -4.28 -5.03 -10.21
CA GLY A 44 -5.42 -5.71 -10.82
C GLY A 44 -5.53 -7.19 -10.45
N LEU A 45 -4.93 -7.60 -9.34
CA LEU A 45 -4.96 -8.97 -8.81
C LEU A 45 -5.99 -9.15 -7.72
N TYR A 46 -6.74 -8.12 -7.33
CA TYR A 46 -7.83 -8.15 -6.36
C TYR A 46 -8.81 -7.01 -6.70
N GLU A 47 -10.10 -7.16 -6.47
CA GLU A 47 -11.08 -6.10 -6.81
C GLU A 47 -11.28 -5.11 -5.65
N TYR A 48 -11.29 -3.80 -5.95
CA TYR A 48 -11.49 -2.74 -4.95
C TYR A 48 -12.76 -2.89 -4.11
N VAL A 49 -13.81 -3.52 -4.63
CA VAL A 49 -15.05 -3.77 -3.88
C VAL A 49 -14.84 -4.71 -2.68
N GLY A 50 -13.77 -5.52 -2.71
CA GLY A 50 -13.42 -6.46 -1.65
C GLY A 50 -12.43 -5.94 -0.60
N ILE A 51 -12.19 -4.63 -0.55
CA ILE A 51 -11.45 -3.97 0.54
C ILE A 51 -12.31 -2.92 1.23
N ASN A 52 -11.95 -2.56 2.47
CA ASN A 52 -12.62 -1.47 3.18
C ASN A 52 -12.26 -0.14 2.51
N PRO A 53 -13.21 0.81 2.36
CA PRO A 53 -12.92 2.07 1.70
C PRO A 53 -11.82 2.87 2.39
N VAL A 54 -10.83 3.29 1.61
CA VAL A 54 -9.78 4.22 2.03
C VAL A 54 -10.10 5.58 1.42
N ILE A 55 -11.13 6.23 1.97
CA ILE A 55 -11.74 7.40 1.32
C ILE A 55 -10.82 8.63 1.38
N PRO A 56 -10.58 9.35 0.27
CA PRO A 56 -9.79 10.58 0.28
C PRO A 56 -10.50 11.74 0.97
N GLU A 57 -11.83 11.72 1.09
CA GLU A 57 -12.62 12.82 1.68
C GLU A 57 -12.29 13.10 3.15
N LEU A 58 -11.60 12.19 3.86
CA LEU A 58 -11.10 12.47 5.20
C LEU A 58 -10.05 13.60 5.21
N TRP A 59 -9.32 13.79 4.11
CA TRP A 59 -8.22 14.76 3.99
C TRP A 59 -8.68 16.21 3.83
N ILE A 60 -9.96 16.44 3.53
CA ILE A 60 -10.57 17.78 3.43
C ILE A 60 -11.37 18.13 4.69
N LEU A 61 -11.37 17.26 5.71
CA LEU A 61 -12.04 17.54 6.98
C LEU A 61 -11.28 18.61 7.77
N PRO A 62 -11.97 19.51 8.47
CA PRO A 62 -11.32 20.49 9.32
C PRO A 62 -10.60 19.81 10.50
N TYR A 63 -9.49 20.39 10.96
CA TYR A 63 -8.62 19.80 11.98
C TYR A 63 -9.31 19.50 13.33
N TRP A 64 -10.38 20.23 13.66
CA TRP A 64 -11.17 19.98 14.87
C TRP A 64 -12.01 18.70 14.80
N PHE A 65 -12.23 18.15 13.59
CA PHE A 65 -13.02 16.93 13.42
C PHE A 65 -12.22 15.70 13.90
N PRO A 66 -12.80 14.79 14.71
CA PRO A 66 -12.06 13.69 15.34
C PRO A 66 -11.37 12.73 14.36
N LEU A 67 -11.95 12.51 13.17
CA LEU A 67 -11.40 11.63 12.14
C LEU A 67 -10.43 12.33 11.17
N CYS A 68 -10.11 13.61 11.39
CA CYS A 68 -9.15 14.33 10.56
C CYS A 68 -7.78 13.62 10.58
N PRO A 69 -7.21 13.22 9.43
CA PRO A 69 -5.92 12.53 9.35
C PRO A 69 -4.76 13.30 10.00
N GLY A 70 -4.85 14.63 10.08
CA GLY A 70 -3.87 15.48 10.76
C GLY A 70 -3.66 15.14 12.25
N ARG A 71 -4.62 14.46 12.88
CA ARG A 71 -4.55 14.02 14.29
C ARG A 71 -4.00 12.61 14.46
N MET A 72 -3.76 11.87 13.38
CA MET A 72 -3.25 10.50 13.42
C MET A 72 -1.73 10.47 13.55
N TRP A 73 -1.20 9.36 14.06
CA TRP A 73 0.24 9.10 14.12
C TRP A 73 0.88 9.30 12.74
N CYS A 74 2.07 9.91 12.70
CA CYS A 74 2.74 10.34 11.47
C CYS A 74 2.87 9.21 10.44
N HIS A 75 3.42 8.05 10.82
CA HIS A 75 3.54 6.89 9.92
C HIS A 75 2.20 6.39 9.41
N CYS A 76 1.15 6.42 10.25
CA CYS A 76 -0.18 6.01 9.83
C CYS A 76 -0.70 6.97 8.74
N ARG A 77 -0.75 8.28 9.02
CA ARG A 77 -1.35 9.24 8.07
C ARG A 77 -0.58 9.31 6.76
N VAL A 78 0.75 9.29 6.77
CA VAL A 78 1.55 9.40 5.54
C VAL A 78 1.52 8.14 4.68
N VAL A 79 1.21 6.97 5.24
CA VAL A 79 0.93 5.77 4.43
C VAL A 79 -0.49 5.79 3.87
N TYR A 80 -1.47 6.15 4.71
CA TYR A 80 -2.86 6.21 4.28
C TYR A 80 -3.14 7.35 3.30
N LEU A 81 -2.33 8.42 3.26
CA LEU A 81 -2.44 9.54 2.33
C LEU A 81 -2.38 9.10 0.86
N PRO A 82 -1.28 8.51 0.36
CA PRO A 82 -1.19 8.06 -1.01
C PRO A 82 -2.08 6.82 -1.26
N MET A 83 -2.36 5.98 -0.24
CA MET A 83 -3.36 4.91 -0.39
C MET A 83 -4.76 5.48 -0.66
N SER A 84 -5.17 6.56 0.04
CA SER A 84 -6.42 7.27 -0.18
C SER A 84 -6.50 7.83 -1.60
N TYR A 85 -5.41 8.41 -2.10
CA TYR A 85 -5.34 8.87 -3.50
C TYR A 85 -5.55 7.71 -4.48
N CYS A 86 -4.73 6.65 -4.40
CA CYS A 86 -4.82 5.50 -5.29
C CYS A 86 -6.20 4.83 -5.23
N TYR A 87 -6.79 4.72 -4.04
CA TYR A 87 -8.14 4.19 -3.85
C TYR A 87 -9.21 5.11 -4.46
N GLY A 88 -9.07 6.42 -4.27
CA GLY A 88 -9.99 7.44 -4.76
C GLY A 88 -10.11 7.46 -6.28
N VAL A 89 -8.98 7.29 -6.97
CA VAL A 89 -8.90 7.21 -8.44
C VAL A 89 -9.06 5.78 -8.99
N LYS A 90 -9.18 4.78 -8.11
CA LYS A 90 -9.20 3.34 -8.47
C LYS A 90 -8.02 2.95 -9.37
N LEU A 91 -6.81 3.30 -8.94
CA LEU A 91 -5.59 3.02 -9.67
C LEU A 91 -5.44 1.51 -9.89
N VAL A 92 -5.41 1.09 -11.15
CA VAL A 92 -5.19 -0.32 -11.53
C VAL A 92 -4.24 -0.38 -12.72
N THR A 93 -3.25 -1.26 -12.63
CA THR A 93 -2.33 -1.56 -13.74
C THR A 93 -3.07 -2.31 -14.86
N PRO A 94 -2.82 -1.98 -16.14
CA PRO A 94 -3.36 -2.74 -17.26
C PRO A 94 -3.08 -4.24 -17.16
N LEU A 95 -4.06 -5.08 -17.50
CA LEU A 95 -3.97 -6.53 -17.33
C LEU A 95 -3.00 -7.18 -18.32
N THR A 96 -1.75 -7.36 -17.92
CA THR A 96 -0.69 -8.04 -18.69
C THR A 96 -0.84 -9.57 -18.68
N PRO A 97 -0.16 -10.32 -19.58
CA PRO A 97 -0.12 -11.78 -19.52
C PRO A 97 0.31 -12.32 -18.16
N LEU A 98 1.37 -11.74 -17.58
CA LEU A 98 1.85 -12.09 -16.25
C LEU A 98 0.77 -11.91 -15.16
N LEU A 99 0.04 -10.80 -15.19
CA LEU A 99 -1.03 -10.54 -14.23
C LEU A 99 -2.22 -11.50 -14.41
N LYS A 100 -2.52 -11.92 -15.66
CA LYS A 100 -3.53 -12.97 -15.92
C LYS A 100 -3.10 -14.31 -15.32
N ASP A 101 -1.83 -14.66 -15.39
CA ASP A 101 -1.32 -15.89 -14.78
C ASP A 101 -1.32 -15.79 -13.25
N LEU A 102 -0.91 -14.66 -12.69
CA LEU A 102 -1.00 -14.41 -11.25
C LEU A 102 -2.43 -14.54 -10.70
N ARG A 103 -3.46 -14.15 -11.45
CA ARG A 103 -4.88 -14.39 -11.07
C ARG A 103 -5.23 -15.88 -10.99
N LYS A 104 -4.57 -16.75 -11.74
CA LYS A 104 -4.74 -18.22 -11.64
C LYS A 104 -3.89 -18.80 -10.53
N GLU A 105 -2.73 -18.21 -10.28
CA GLU A 105 -1.73 -18.73 -9.33
C GLU A 105 -2.06 -18.40 -7.87
N LEU A 106 -2.66 -17.25 -7.58
CA LEU A 106 -2.80 -16.73 -6.20
C LEU A 106 -4.05 -17.24 -5.45
N TYR A 107 -5.03 -17.80 -6.16
CA TYR A 107 -6.36 -18.08 -5.63
C TYR A 107 -6.68 -19.57 -5.66
N CYS A 108 -7.34 -20.07 -4.61
CA CYS A 108 -7.82 -21.46 -4.54
C CYS A 108 -9.12 -21.68 -5.35
N THR A 109 -9.78 -20.61 -5.75
CA THR A 109 -10.99 -20.61 -6.57
C THR A 109 -10.75 -19.78 -7.83
N ARG A 110 -11.58 -19.98 -8.86
CA ARG A 110 -11.50 -19.20 -10.10
C ARG A 110 -11.71 -17.72 -9.81
N TYR A 111 -10.78 -16.87 -10.25
CA TYR A 111 -10.78 -15.44 -9.99
C TYR A 111 -12.13 -14.77 -10.30
N GLU A 112 -12.75 -15.13 -11.43
CA GLU A 112 -14.00 -14.51 -11.91
C GLU A 112 -15.22 -14.88 -11.06
N THR A 113 -15.13 -15.95 -10.26
CA THR A 113 -16.23 -16.44 -9.41
C THR A 113 -16.17 -15.88 -7.99
N ILE A 114 -15.10 -15.16 -7.63
CA ILE A 114 -14.90 -14.64 -6.29
C ILE A 114 -15.89 -13.52 -6.01
N GLN A 115 -16.69 -13.69 -4.95
CA GLN A 115 -17.61 -12.66 -4.47
C GLN A 115 -16.88 -11.67 -3.56
N TRP A 116 -16.07 -10.80 -4.16
CA TRP A 116 -15.13 -9.90 -3.49
C TRP A 116 -15.72 -9.11 -2.30
N HIS A 117 -16.95 -8.62 -2.41
CA HIS A 117 -17.63 -7.87 -1.35
C HIS A 117 -17.71 -8.64 -0.01
N LYS A 118 -17.75 -9.98 -0.04
CA LYS A 118 -17.80 -10.82 1.16
C LYS A 118 -16.48 -10.84 1.94
N TYR A 119 -15.39 -10.54 1.27
CA TYR A 119 -14.04 -10.67 1.83
C TYR A 119 -13.47 -9.35 2.34
N ARG A 120 -14.26 -8.28 2.36
CA ARG A 120 -13.85 -6.96 2.85
C ARG A 120 -13.24 -6.99 4.25
N ASN A 121 -13.92 -7.64 5.19
CA ASN A 121 -13.49 -7.80 6.58
C ASN A 121 -12.79 -9.13 6.85
N PHE A 122 -12.64 -9.99 5.84
CA PHE A 122 -12.00 -11.28 6.01
C PHE A 122 -10.48 -11.14 5.94
N VAL A 123 -9.78 -11.50 7.00
CA VAL A 123 -8.32 -11.62 7.05
C VAL A 123 -7.99 -13.02 7.55
N GLY A 124 -7.00 -13.66 6.94
CA GLY A 124 -6.50 -14.97 7.32
C GLY A 124 -6.15 -14.99 8.81
N PRO A 125 -6.57 -16.02 9.58
CA PRO A 125 -6.35 -16.05 11.03
C PRO A 125 -4.87 -15.89 11.44
N ARG A 126 -3.95 -16.37 10.60
CA ARG A 126 -2.50 -16.29 10.83
C ARG A 126 -1.96 -14.86 10.77
N ASP A 127 -2.57 -14.01 9.97
CA ASP A 127 -2.11 -12.63 9.76
C ASP A 127 -2.89 -11.60 10.60
N LEU A 128 -3.86 -12.06 11.40
CA LEU A 128 -4.76 -11.19 12.16
C LEU A 128 -4.25 -10.95 13.58
N TYR A 129 -3.29 -10.02 13.72
CA TYR A 129 -2.79 -9.58 15.03
C TYR A 129 -3.82 -8.72 15.77
N THR A 130 -4.32 -7.66 15.14
CA THR A 130 -5.32 -6.76 15.72
C THR A 130 -6.67 -6.98 15.06
N ARG A 131 -7.63 -7.55 15.81
CA ARG A 131 -9.02 -7.67 15.35
C ARG A 131 -9.68 -6.29 15.32
N HIS A 132 -10.52 -6.05 14.32
CA HIS A 132 -11.34 -4.84 14.31
C HIS A 132 -12.21 -4.78 15.57
N SER A 133 -12.36 -3.57 16.10
CA SER A 133 -13.37 -3.29 17.12
C SER A 133 -14.75 -3.18 16.47
N LYS A 134 -15.81 -3.40 17.24
CA LYS A 134 -17.19 -3.20 16.77
C LYS A 134 -17.43 -1.77 16.25
N LEU A 135 -16.75 -0.79 16.86
CA LEU A 135 -16.81 0.61 16.41
C LEU A 135 -16.17 0.77 15.02
N LEU A 136 -15.01 0.16 14.79
CA LEU A 136 -14.35 0.21 13.49
C LEU A 136 -15.18 -0.49 12.41
N ASP A 137 -15.81 -1.63 12.74
CA ASP A 137 -16.71 -2.32 11.80
C ASP A 137 -17.94 -1.46 11.45
N LEU A 138 -18.52 -0.73 12.43
CA LEU A 138 -19.59 0.22 12.18
C LEU A 138 -19.14 1.37 11.26
N VAL A 139 -17.95 1.96 11.53
CA VAL A 139 -17.38 3.00 10.68
C VAL A 139 -17.16 2.50 9.26
N HIS A 140 -16.55 1.32 9.09
CA HIS A 140 -16.37 0.71 7.77
C HIS A 140 -17.69 0.43 7.04
N TRP A 141 -18.74 0.02 7.75
CA TRP A 141 -20.07 -0.17 7.18
C TRP A 141 -20.66 1.15 6.64
N ILE A 142 -20.58 2.23 7.43
CA ILE A 142 -21.02 3.57 7.00
C ILE A 142 -20.21 4.05 5.79
N LEU A 143 -18.89 3.93 5.84
CA LEU A 143 -17.99 4.33 4.74
C LEU A 143 -18.24 3.49 3.48
N SER A 144 -18.56 2.21 3.62
CA SER A 144 -18.99 1.38 2.50
C SER A 144 -20.26 1.93 1.87
N GLY A 145 -21.27 2.30 2.67
CA GLY A 145 -22.49 2.92 2.14
C GLY A 145 -22.18 4.21 1.35
N TYR A 146 -21.39 5.10 1.95
CA TYR A 146 -20.94 6.33 1.31
C TYR A 146 -20.20 6.09 0.00
N GLU A 147 -19.28 5.11 -0.06
CA GLU A 147 -18.50 4.82 -1.26
C GLU A 147 -19.37 4.49 -2.48
N HIS A 148 -20.55 3.89 -2.29
CA HIS A 148 -21.48 3.59 -3.40
C HIS A 148 -22.17 4.84 -3.96
N ILE A 149 -22.28 5.91 -3.17
CA ILE A 149 -23.00 7.14 -3.51
C ILE A 149 -22.11 8.39 -3.42
N HIS A 150 -20.79 8.22 -3.45
CA HIS A 150 -19.84 9.30 -3.21
C HIS A 150 -20.04 10.45 -4.21
N ILE A 151 -19.78 11.66 -3.73
CA ILE A 151 -19.99 12.88 -4.51
C ILE A 151 -18.76 13.10 -5.40
N LYS A 152 -18.91 13.01 -6.72
CA LYS A 152 -17.78 13.04 -7.67
C LYS A 152 -16.90 14.30 -7.57
N TRP A 153 -17.51 15.48 -7.41
CA TRP A 153 -16.74 16.72 -7.29
C TRP A 153 -15.98 16.77 -5.95
N LEU A 154 -16.57 16.24 -4.88
CA LEU A 154 -15.94 16.15 -3.56
C LEU A 154 -14.76 15.17 -3.60
N ARG A 155 -14.93 14.01 -4.26
CA ARG A 155 -13.87 13.04 -4.53
C ARG A 155 -12.71 13.65 -5.30
N LYS A 156 -13.00 14.46 -6.33
CA LYS A 156 -11.96 15.17 -7.10
C LYS A 156 -11.21 16.15 -6.22
N TRP A 157 -11.91 17.00 -5.47
CA TRP A 157 -11.27 17.94 -4.54
C TRP A 157 -10.41 17.23 -3.49
N ALA A 158 -10.91 16.13 -2.94
CA ALA A 158 -10.18 15.35 -1.95
C ALA A 158 -8.94 14.65 -2.53
N THR A 159 -9.03 14.10 -3.74
CA THR A 159 -7.87 13.48 -4.41
C THR A 159 -6.81 14.52 -4.83
N ASP A 160 -7.23 15.71 -5.25
CA ASP A 160 -6.32 16.85 -5.50
C ASP A 160 -5.62 17.29 -4.22
N THR A 161 -6.37 17.40 -3.11
CA THR A 161 -5.82 17.70 -1.78
C THR A 161 -4.80 16.65 -1.34
N CYS A 162 -5.07 15.36 -1.63
CA CYS A 162 -4.11 14.30 -1.35
C CYS A 162 -2.80 14.49 -2.15
N LEU A 163 -2.88 14.80 -3.45
CA LEU A 163 -1.71 15.08 -4.28
C LEU A 163 -0.92 16.30 -3.79
N ASP A 164 -1.60 17.36 -3.34
CA ASP A 164 -0.95 18.53 -2.78
C ASP A 164 -0.20 18.22 -1.49
N HIS A 165 -0.73 17.35 -0.62
CA HIS A 165 -0.01 16.89 0.57
C HIS A 165 1.14 15.95 0.23
N ILE A 166 0.98 15.08 -0.76
CA ILE A 166 2.07 14.22 -1.27
C ILE A 166 3.21 15.10 -1.79
N ARG A 167 2.92 16.11 -2.60
CA ARG A 167 3.92 17.07 -3.09
C ARG A 167 4.69 17.74 -1.94
N GLN A 168 3.98 18.16 -0.90
CA GLN A 168 4.62 18.79 0.27
C GLN A 168 5.55 17.83 1.01
N GLU A 169 5.14 16.59 1.26
CA GLU A 169 6.01 15.56 1.85
C GLU A 169 7.25 15.31 0.99
N ASP A 170 7.04 15.13 -0.32
CA ASP A 170 8.10 14.90 -1.30
C ASP A 170 9.13 16.06 -1.30
N GLU A 171 8.67 17.30 -1.33
CA GLU A 171 9.53 18.50 -1.33
C GLU A 171 10.27 18.67 0.01
N ASN A 172 9.59 18.45 1.14
CA ASN A 172 10.17 18.60 2.48
C ASN A 172 11.25 17.55 2.77
N THR A 173 11.11 16.35 2.20
CA THR A 173 12.01 15.21 2.46
C THR A 173 12.99 14.95 1.32
N LYS A 174 12.98 15.79 0.27
CA LYS A 174 13.75 15.58 -0.96
C LYS A 174 13.47 14.20 -1.57
N TYR A 175 12.20 13.79 -1.59
CA TYR A 175 11.67 12.57 -2.19
C TYR A 175 12.13 11.26 -1.51
N ILE A 176 12.63 11.36 -0.27
CA ILE A 176 12.96 10.20 0.58
C ILE A 176 11.71 9.73 1.32
N ASP A 177 10.86 10.68 1.72
CA ASP A 177 9.69 10.50 2.58
C ASP A 177 10.02 9.91 3.97
N ILE A 178 9.04 9.81 4.88
CA ILE A 178 9.30 9.27 6.23
C ILE A 178 9.78 7.80 6.26
N GLY A 179 9.51 7.01 5.22
CA GLY A 179 9.81 5.58 5.21
C GLY A 179 9.50 4.90 3.87
N PRO A 180 9.86 3.60 3.73
CA PRO A 180 9.86 2.91 2.44
C PRO A 180 8.44 2.76 1.88
N VAL A 181 7.44 2.57 2.74
CA VAL A 181 6.06 2.27 2.34
C VAL A 181 5.40 3.49 1.72
N ASN A 182 5.37 4.62 2.42
CA ASN A 182 4.80 5.83 1.84
C ASN A 182 5.66 6.33 0.68
N LYS A 183 6.99 6.14 0.71
CA LYS A 183 7.85 6.49 -0.42
C LYS A 183 7.43 5.84 -1.74
N VAL A 184 7.19 4.53 -1.74
CA VAL A 184 6.82 3.84 -2.99
C VAL A 184 5.39 4.16 -3.44
N ILE A 185 4.47 4.46 -2.51
CA ILE A 185 3.07 4.80 -2.87
C ILE A 185 2.96 6.28 -3.28
N ASN A 186 3.75 7.19 -2.70
CA ASN A 186 3.92 8.58 -3.16
C ASN A 186 4.46 8.59 -4.59
N MET A 187 5.56 7.88 -4.83
CA MET A 187 6.12 7.70 -6.17
C MET A 187 5.08 7.15 -7.17
N LEU A 188 4.29 6.15 -6.78
CA LEU A 188 3.20 5.60 -7.61
C LEU A 188 2.11 6.64 -7.89
N SER A 189 1.74 7.45 -6.89
CA SER A 189 0.74 8.51 -7.01
C SER A 189 1.20 9.63 -7.96
N VAL A 190 2.48 10.02 -7.84
CA VAL A 190 3.12 11.01 -8.72
C VAL A 190 3.23 10.47 -10.15
N TRP A 191 3.65 9.21 -10.32
CA TRP A 191 3.65 8.55 -11.62
C TRP A 191 2.26 8.53 -12.26
N HIS A 192 1.24 8.14 -11.52
CA HIS A 192 -0.13 8.07 -12.04
C HIS A 192 -0.66 9.45 -12.44
N SER A 193 -0.39 10.49 -11.65
CA SER A 193 -0.86 11.85 -11.95
C SER A 193 -0.10 12.50 -13.11
N ASN A 194 1.21 12.30 -13.22
CA ASN A 194 2.03 12.81 -14.31
C ASN A 194 3.31 11.96 -14.49
N PRO A 195 3.28 10.91 -15.34
CA PRO A 195 4.39 9.97 -15.51
C PRO A 195 5.70 10.60 -15.99
N GLY A 196 5.62 11.70 -16.75
CA GLY A 196 6.78 12.40 -17.32
C GLY A 196 7.31 13.53 -16.43
N SER A 197 6.80 13.68 -15.20
CA SER A 197 7.17 14.80 -14.34
C SER A 197 8.60 14.69 -13.80
N PRO A 198 9.31 15.83 -13.61
CA PRO A 198 10.58 15.84 -12.88
C PRO A 198 10.47 15.30 -11.45
N ALA A 199 9.28 15.43 -10.83
CA ALA A 199 9.00 14.86 -9.51
C ALA A 199 9.11 13.33 -9.51
N PHE A 200 8.59 12.66 -10.54
CA PHE A 200 8.73 11.22 -10.67
C PHE A 200 10.19 10.79 -10.81
N GLN A 201 10.98 11.51 -11.61
CA GLN A 201 12.42 11.22 -11.77
C GLN A 201 13.17 11.34 -10.45
N LYS A 202 12.93 12.41 -9.67
CA LYS A 202 13.53 12.58 -8.34
C LYS A 202 13.16 11.45 -7.38
N HIS A 203 11.93 10.93 -7.46
CA HIS A 203 11.53 9.75 -6.71
C HIS A 203 12.31 8.50 -7.12
N GLN A 204 12.59 8.32 -8.41
CA GLN A 204 13.37 7.18 -8.92
C GLN A 204 14.81 7.24 -8.40
N ASP A 205 15.42 8.43 -8.41
CA ASP A 205 16.79 8.64 -7.90
C ASP A 205 16.91 8.23 -6.43
N ARG A 206 15.83 8.38 -5.64
CA ARG A 206 15.77 8.06 -4.21
C ARG A 206 15.43 6.61 -3.86
N LEU A 207 15.24 5.73 -4.85
CA LEU A 207 14.99 4.30 -4.56
C LEU A 207 16.19 3.62 -3.92
N TYR A 208 17.40 4.00 -4.34
CA TYR A 208 18.64 3.40 -3.85
C TYR A 208 18.92 3.73 -2.38
N ASP A 209 18.43 4.87 -1.86
CA ASP A 209 18.52 5.23 -0.44
C ASP A 209 17.87 4.16 0.47
N TYR A 210 16.95 3.36 -0.07
CA TYR A 210 16.27 2.28 0.66
C TYR A 210 16.80 0.87 0.34
N LEU A 211 17.73 0.70 -0.60
CA LEU A 211 18.22 -0.63 -0.99
C LEU A 211 19.56 -0.92 -0.31
N TRP A 212 19.62 -2.02 0.43
CA TRP A 212 20.82 -2.45 1.14
C TRP A 212 21.23 -3.85 0.71
N LEU A 213 22.51 -4.02 0.38
CA LEU A 213 23.11 -5.33 0.09
C LEU A 213 23.66 -5.94 1.37
N ALA A 214 23.04 -7.02 1.83
CA ALA A 214 23.50 -7.83 2.94
C ALA A 214 24.04 -9.19 2.45
N GLU A 215 24.53 -10.00 3.38
CA GLU A 215 25.06 -11.34 3.13
C GLU A 215 24.05 -12.32 2.51
N ASP A 216 22.75 -12.07 2.70
CA ASP A 216 21.63 -12.83 2.15
C ASP A 216 21.00 -12.17 0.90
N GLY A 217 21.63 -11.11 0.38
CA GLY A 217 21.22 -10.40 -0.82
C GLY A 217 20.69 -8.99 -0.58
N MET A 218 20.07 -8.41 -1.61
CA MET A 218 19.56 -7.04 -1.56
C MET A 218 18.16 -6.99 -0.91
N LYS A 219 17.97 -6.11 0.06
CA LYS A 219 16.70 -5.87 0.77
C LYS A 219 16.33 -4.40 0.81
N MET A 220 15.04 -4.13 1.01
CA MET A 220 14.54 -2.78 1.25
C MET A 220 14.59 -2.49 2.75
N GLN A 221 15.24 -1.39 3.12
CA GLN A 221 15.43 -0.93 4.50
C GLN A 221 14.11 -0.39 5.09
N GLY A 222 13.95 -0.46 6.42
CA GLY A 222 12.78 0.07 7.13
C GLY A 222 12.69 1.60 7.20
N TYR A 223 13.81 2.27 6.95
CA TYR A 223 14.01 3.72 6.76
C TYR A 223 15.12 3.89 5.71
N ASN A 224 15.52 5.12 5.36
CA ASN A 224 16.74 5.34 4.55
C ASN A 224 18.05 5.02 5.30
N GLY A 225 17.93 4.43 6.49
CA GLY A 225 18.98 3.91 7.34
C GLY A 225 18.77 4.32 8.81
N SER A 226 19.69 3.89 9.66
CA SER A 226 19.75 4.22 11.09
C SER A 226 20.99 5.04 11.44
N GLN A 227 21.59 5.73 10.45
CA GLN A 227 22.92 6.35 10.55
C GLN A 227 23.05 7.29 11.76
N LEU A 228 22.07 8.18 11.98
CA LEU A 228 22.09 9.11 13.10
C LEU A 228 21.90 8.40 14.44
N TRP A 229 20.96 7.43 14.47
CA TRP A 229 20.63 6.67 15.67
C TRP A 229 21.83 5.84 16.15
N ASP A 230 22.45 5.10 15.24
CA ASP A 230 23.60 4.25 15.54
C ASP A 230 24.83 5.08 15.91
N CYS A 231 25.07 6.19 15.20
CA CYS A 231 26.16 7.11 15.52
C CYS A 231 26.01 7.71 16.93
N ALA A 232 24.81 8.15 17.29
CA ALA A 232 24.55 8.71 18.62
C ALA A 232 24.79 7.69 19.74
N PHE A 233 24.40 6.43 19.55
CA PHE A 233 24.70 5.37 20.52
C PHE A 233 26.17 5.00 20.56
N PHE A 234 26.83 4.94 19.41
CA PHE A 234 28.27 4.69 19.34
C PHE A 234 29.06 5.74 20.11
N VAL A 235 28.75 7.04 19.90
CA VAL A 235 29.43 8.13 20.60
C VAL A 235 29.21 8.04 22.11
N GLN A 236 27.97 7.78 22.57
CA GLN A 236 27.69 7.59 24.00
C GLN A 236 28.46 6.41 24.59
N ALA A 237 28.49 5.27 23.90
CA ALA A 237 29.21 4.08 24.37
C ALA A 237 30.75 4.25 24.35
N ALA A 238 31.28 5.13 23.49
CA ALA A 238 32.71 5.37 23.40
C ALA A 238 33.25 6.34 24.48
N ILE A 239 32.38 7.14 25.10
CA ILE A 239 32.75 8.11 26.14
C ILE A 239 32.46 7.64 27.56
N GLU A 240 31.61 6.62 27.74
CA GLU A 240 31.37 5.93 29.02
C GLU A 240 32.51 4.95 29.35
#